data_AF-E6Q3V1-F1
#
_entry.id   AF-E6Q3V1-F1
#
_cell.length_a   1.000
_cell.length_b   1.000
_cell.length_c   1.000
_cell.angle_alpha   90.00
_cell.angle_beta   90.00
_cell.angle_gamma   90.00
#
_symmetry.space_group_name_H-M   'P 1'
#
loop_
_entity.id
_entity.type
_entity.pdbx_description
1 polymer ?
#
loop_
_entity_poly.entity_id
_entity_poly.type
_entity_poly.pdbx_seq_one_letter_code
_entity_poly.pdbx_strand_id
1 'polypeptide(L)'
;MNHSLRNTLHLSMGLALAFALAGCSGRHAPSPDATPSGAPLRLEDRGTIMSLAKLRQNVDLRPYVPVPDPLAYAALPGLGGPDTPANRGVGIEYVAPSGSRMILSEWPKQHYRLNFITKDITATPCVPVVFMHKNIAWTSKRGAVMTLIADGEGSRQELEREARRLLARGACTH
;
A
#
# COMPACT_ATOMS: atom_id res chain seq x y z
N MET A 1 17.13 -74.17 -25.46
CA MET A 1 18.59 -74.34 -25.58
C MET A 1 19.19 -73.04 -26.06
N ASN A 2 20.07 -72.49 -25.23
CA ASN A 2 21.17 -71.54 -25.48
C ASN A 2 21.15 -70.66 -26.74
N HIS A 3 21.12 -69.34 -26.53
CA HIS A 3 22.09 -68.47 -27.18
C HIS A 3 22.74 -67.51 -26.17
N SER A 4 24.07 -67.60 -26.17
CA SER A 4 25.04 -66.90 -25.35
C SER A 4 25.40 -65.52 -25.93
N LEU A 5 25.32 -64.51 -25.07
CA LEU A 5 26.22 -63.36 -24.86
C LEU A 5 27.31 -63.02 -25.89
N ARG A 6 27.31 -61.75 -26.33
CA ARG A 6 28.47 -60.87 -26.62
C ARG A 6 27.92 -59.44 -26.77
N ASN A 7 27.86 -58.60 -25.73
CA ASN A 7 28.92 -57.83 -25.07
C ASN A 7 29.57 -56.76 -25.98
N THR A 8 29.04 -55.53 -25.93
CA THR A 8 29.76 -54.29 -26.27
C THR A 8 29.27 -53.19 -25.33
N LEU A 9 30.11 -52.84 -24.35
CA LEU A 9 30.00 -51.63 -23.54
C LEU A 9 30.42 -50.43 -24.39
N HIS A 10 29.62 -49.36 -24.38
CA HIS A 10 30.19 -48.01 -24.32
C HIS A 10 29.35 -47.14 -23.38
N LEU A 11 30.02 -46.72 -22.31
CA LEU A 11 29.64 -45.71 -21.34
C LEU A 11 29.23 -44.39 -22.03
N SER A 12 28.07 -43.85 -21.67
CA SER A 12 27.89 -42.40 -21.61
C SER A 12 27.01 -42.05 -20.40
N MET A 13 27.69 -41.44 -19.44
CA MET A 13 27.22 -40.92 -18.17
C MET A 13 26.49 -39.60 -18.42
N GLY A 14 25.31 -39.40 -17.81
CA GLY A 14 24.50 -38.19 -18.01
C GLY A 14 23.31 -38.07 -17.04
N LEU A 15 23.61 -37.96 -15.75
CA LEU A 15 22.84 -37.28 -14.67
C LEU A 15 22.23 -35.94 -15.18
N ALA A 16 21.16 -35.33 -14.69
CA ALA A 16 20.18 -35.58 -13.62
C ALA A 16 19.02 -34.59 -13.82
N LEU A 17 17.94 -34.81 -13.07
CA LEU A 17 16.74 -34.00 -12.88
C LEU A 17 16.97 -32.48 -12.83
N ALA A 18 16.03 -31.73 -13.43
CA ALA A 18 15.67 -30.40 -12.97
C ALA A 18 14.15 -30.34 -12.70
N PHE A 19 13.79 -30.47 -11.42
CA PHE A 19 12.57 -29.90 -10.88
C PHE A 19 12.71 -28.36 -10.93
N ALA A 20 11.71 -27.66 -11.45
CA ALA A 20 11.50 -26.26 -11.08
C ALA A 20 10.00 -25.97 -11.06
N LEU A 21 9.50 -25.88 -9.83
CA LEU A 21 8.18 -25.44 -9.44
C LEU A 21 7.87 -24.09 -10.09
N ALA A 22 6.78 -24.00 -10.87
CA ALA A 22 6.18 -22.72 -11.22
C ALA A 22 5.55 -22.13 -9.95
N GLY A 23 6.37 -21.43 -9.17
CA GLY A 23 5.99 -20.74 -7.96
C GLY A 23 4.99 -19.63 -8.26
N CYS A 24 4.03 -19.49 -7.33
CA CYS A 24 3.16 -18.34 -7.22
C CYS A 24 3.97 -17.05 -7.34
N SER A 25 3.55 -16.16 -8.24
CA SER A 25 4.06 -14.80 -8.38
C SER A 25 3.70 -13.97 -7.15
N GLY A 26 4.42 -14.19 -6.05
CA GLY A 26 4.43 -13.29 -4.91
C GLY A 26 5.03 -11.96 -5.38
N ARG A 27 4.20 -10.92 -5.44
CA ARG A 27 4.67 -9.54 -5.55
C ARG A 27 5.65 -9.30 -4.40
N HIS A 28 6.93 -9.17 -4.72
CA HIS A 28 7.96 -8.81 -3.75
C HIS A 28 7.63 -7.42 -3.21
N ALA A 29 7.61 -7.28 -1.88
CA ALA A 29 7.60 -5.97 -1.25
C ALA A 29 8.86 -5.20 -1.69
N PRO A 30 8.74 -3.91 -2.08
CA PRO A 30 9.90 -3.15 -2.53
C PRO A 30 10.95 -3.01 -1.42
N SER A 31 12.21 -3.14 -1.82
CA SER A 31 13.41 -3.03 -0.96
C SER A 31 13.44 -1.67 -0.22
N PRO A 32 13.92 -1.63 1.05
CA PRO A 32 14.03 -0.40 1.82
C PRO A 32 14.97 0.67 1.23
N ASP A 33 15.78 0.32 0.23
CA ASP A 33 16.75 1.22 -0.42
C ASP A 33 16.34 1.70 -1.82
N ALA A 34 15.09 1.49 -2.24
CA ALA A 34 14.63 1.98 -3.54
C ALA A 34 14.41 3.50 -3.52
N THR A 35 15.31 4.26 -4.15
CA THR A 35 15.12 5.68 -4.47
C THR A 35 13.87 5.82 -5.37
N PRO A 36 12.84 6.60 -5.00
CA PRO A 36 11.61 6.69 -5.80
C PRO A 36 11.85 7.49 -7.09
N SER A 37 12.22 6.83 -8.19
CA SER A 37 12.12 7.40 -9.54
C SER A 37 10.73 7.11 -10.10
N GLY A 38 9.95 8.18 -10.32
CA GLY A 38 8.49 8.17 -10.44
C GLY A 38 7.91 7.45 -11.64
N ALA A 39 7.05 6.47 -11.35
CA ALA A 39 5.77 6.28 -12.02
C ALA A 39 4.66 6.81 -11.07
N PRO A 40 3.49 7.22 -11.57
CA PRO A 40 2.37 7.59 -10.71
C PRO A 40 2.07 6.44 -9.75
N LEU A 41 1.97 6.71 -8.45
CA LEU A 41 1.74 5.67 -7.46
C LEU A 41 0.26 5.30 -7.47
N ARG A 42 -0.10 4.30 -8.28
CA ARG A 42 -1.49 3.90 -8.50
C ARG A 42 -2.04 3.14 -7.29
N LEU A 43 -3.34 3.21 -7.05
CA LEU A 43 -3.96 2.58 -5.89
C LEU A 43 -3.87 1.03 -5.96
N GLU A 44 -3.93 0.47 -7.17
CA GLU A 44 -3.80 -0.97 -7.45
C GLU A 44 -2.42 -1.58 -7.11
N ASP A 45 -1.39 -0.73 -7.00
CA ASP A 45 -0.05 -1.15 -6.61
C ASP A 45 0.12 -1.19 -5.08
N ARG A 46 -0.83 -0.58 -4.34
CA ARG A 46 -0.78 -0.44 -2.88
C ARG A 46 -1.67 -1.43 -2.14
N GLY A 47 -2.66 -1.99 -2.82
CA GLY A 47 -3.64 -2.86 -2.19
C GLY A 47 -4.55 -3.57 -3.19
N THR A 48 -5.55 -4.25 -2.64
CA THR A 48 -6.53 -4.98 -3.45
C THR A 48 -7.73 -4.08 -3.74
N ILE A 49 -7.88 -3.68 -5.01
CA ILE A 49 -9.03 -2.89 -5.47
C ILE A 49 -10.32 -3.70 -5.26
N MET A 50 -11.32 -3.07 -4.66
CA MET A 50 -12.62 -3.69 -4.43
C MET A 50 -13.73 -2.65 -4.33
N SER A 51 -14.98 -3.08 -4.42
CA SER A 51 -16.12 -2.18 -4.18
C SER A 51 -16.17 -1.77 -2.71
N LEU A 52 -16.79 -0.62 -2.42
CA LEU A 52 -17.02 -0.16 -1.04
C LEU A 52 -17.79 -1.19 -0.20
N ALA A 53 -18.75 -1.90 -0.80
CA ALA A 53 -19.48 -2.97 -0.13
C ALA A 53 -18.58 -4.12 0.29
N LYS A 54 -17.66 -4.57 -0.59
CA LYS A 54 -16.66 -5.59 -0.24
C LYS A 54 -15.66 -5.08 0.78
N LEU A 55 -15.27 -3.82 0.69
CA LEU A 55 -14.36 -3.21 1.66
C LEU A 55 -14.93 -3.24 3.08
N ARG A 56 -16.22 -2.93 3.24
CA ARG A 56 -16.98 -3.03 4.51
C ARG A 56 -17.05 -4.44 5.10
N GLN A 57 -16.84 -5.47 4.29
CA GLN A 57 -16.83 -6.87 4.74
C GLN A 57 -15.43 -7.36 5.11
N ASN A 58 -14.37 -6.72 4.60
CA ASN A 58 -13.00 -7.22 4.67
C ASN A 58 -12.06 -6.35 5.50
N VAL A 59 -12.51 -5.14 5.87
CA VAL A 59 -11.77 -4.17 6.66
C VAL A 59 -12.73 -3.54 7.66
N ASP A 60 -12.29 -3.35 8.90
CA ASP A 60 -13.03 -2.60 9.91
C ASP A 60 -13.03 -1.11 9.55
N LEU A 61 -13.98 -0.73 8.70
CA LEU A 61 -14.14 0.62 8.21
C LEU A 61 -14.59 1.55 9.34
N ARG A 62 -13.72 2.49 9.70
CA ARG A 62 -14.06 3.62 10.56
C ARG A 62 -14.88 4.64 9.78
N PRO A 63 -15.63 5.54 10.45
CA PRO A 63 -16.35 6.60 9.78
C PRO A 63 -15.39 7.39 8.90
N TYR A 64 -15.58 7.27 7.59
CA TYR A 64 -14.63 7.74 6.61
C TYR A 64 -14.84 9.23 6.30
N VAL A 65 -13.75 9.92 5.97
CA VAL A 65 -13.79 11.32 5.56
C VAL A 65 -14.45 11.43 4.20
N PRO A 66 -15.55 12.16 4.01
CA PRO A 66 -16.15 12.29 2.69
C PRO A 66 -15.18 12.96 1.72
N VAL A 67 -14.67 12.16 0.76
CA VAL A 67 -13.93 12.64 -0.39
C VAL A 67 -14.89 12.91 -1.54
N PRO A 68 -14.68 13.99 -2.32
CA PRO A 68 -15.45 14.23 -3.54
C PRO A 68 -15.13 13.18 -4.59
N ASP A 69 -16.12 12.77 -5.38
CA ASP A 69 -15.97 11.95 -6.60
C ASP A 69 -14.97 10.78 -6.46
N PRO A 70 -15.27 9.78 -5.59
CA PRO A 70 -14.41 8.62 -5.42
C PRO A 70 -14.38 7.79 -6.69
N LEU A 71 -13.16 7.50 -7.17
CA LEU A 71 -12.90 6.71 -8.37
C LEU A 71 -12.74 5.22 -8.04
N ALA A 72 -12.00 4.91 -6.96
CA ALA A 72 -11.71 3.54 -6.56
C ALA A 72 -11.46 3.42 -5.05
N TYR A 73 -11.67 2.20 -4.55
CA TYR A 73 -11.40 1.81 -3.17
C TYR A 73 -10.48 0.59 -3.16
N ALA A 74 -9.58 0.51 -2.18
CA ALA A 74 -8.72 -0.64 -1.95
C ALA A 74 -8.62 -1.00 -0.48
N ALA A 75 -8.54 -2.30 -0.20
CA ALA A 75 -8.00 -2.79 1.06
C ALA A 75 -6.47 -2.74 0.97
N LEU A 76 -5.85 -1.99 1.88
CA LEU A 76 -4.41 -1.88 1.99
C LEU A 76 -3.91 -2.90 3.03
N PRO A 77 -2.71 -3.47 2.86
CA PRO A 77 -2.11 -4.32 3.88
C PRO A 77 -1.93 -3.54 5.19
N GLY A 78 -1.87 -4.27 6.31
CA GLY A 78 -1.60 -3.67 7.62
C GLY A 78 -0.30 -2.86 7.66
N LEU A 79 -0.31 -1.76 8.43
CA LEU A 79 0.84 -0.87 8.58
C LEU A 79 1.88 -1.48 9.53
N GLY A 80 2.63 -2.46 9.04
CA GLY A 80 3.48 -3.29 9.89
C GLY A 80 2.66 -4.31 10.70
N GLY A 81 3.21 -5.49 10.92
CA GLY A 81 2.51 -6.59 11.61
C GLY A 81 1.63 -7.45 10.68
N PRO A 82 0.81 -8.35 11.27
CA PRO A 82 0.02 -9.32 10.50
C PRO A 82 -1.14 -8.65 9.76
N ASP A 83 -1.36 -9.09 8.51
CA ASP A 83 -2.44 -8.61 7.65
C ASP A 83 -3.79 -9.24 8.04
N THR A 84 -4.51 -8.59 8.94
CA THR A 84 -5.83 -9.01 9.43
C THR A 84 -6.88 -7.93 9.12
N PRO A 85 -8.19 -8.25 9.07
CA PRO A 85 -9.25 -7.26 8.83
C PRO A 85 -9.20 -6.04 9.77
N ALA A 86 -8.84 -6.24 11.04
CA ALA A 86 -8.70 -5.17 12.04
C ALA A 86 -7.44 -4.31 11.85
N ASN A 87 -6.45 -4.81 11.10
CA ASN A 87 -5.15 -4.19 10.89
C ASN A 87 -5.03 -3.52 9.51
N ARG A 88 -5.83 -3.96 8.55
CA ARG A 88 -5.84 -3.46 7.18
C ARG A 88 -6.16 -1.98 7.12
N GLY A 89 -5.54 -1.34 6.15
CA GLY A 89 -5.86 0.03 5.79
C GLY A 89 -6.91 0.12 4.70
N VAL A 90 -7.33 1.34 4.43
CA VAL A 90 -8.26 1.70 3.38
C VAL A 90 -7.58 2.74 2.50
N GLY A 91 -7.56 2.51 1.20
CA GLY A 91 -7.07 3.48 0.23
C GLY A 91 -8.18 3.89 -0.70
N ILE A 92 -8.28 5.18 -0.99
CA ILE A 92 -9.33 5.75 -1.82
C ILE A 92 -8.71 6.70 -2.80
N GLU A 93 -8.91 6.38 -4.07
CA GLU A 93 -8.55 7.24 -5.18
C GLU A 93 -9.75 8.13 -5.52
N TYR A 94 -9.51 9.43 -5.69
CA TYR A 94 -10.56 10.39 -5.93
C TYR A 94 -10.04 11.63 -6.67
N VAL A 95 -10.96 12.45 -7.18
CA VAL A 95 -10.62 13.74 -7.79
C VAL A 95 -10.83 14.85 -6.76
N ALA A 96 -9.77 15.51 -6.33
CA ALA A 96 -9.87 16.66 -5.43
C ALA A 96 -10.58 17.84 -6.10
N PRO A 97 -11.11 18.83 -5.34
CA PRO A 97 -11.76 20.00 -5.94
C PRO A 97 -10.88 20.83 -6.88
N SER A 98 -9.55 20.68 -6.80
CA SER A 98 -8.59 21.26 -7.75
C SER A 98 -8.57 20.58 -9.12
N GLY A 99 -9.25 19.43 -9.28
CA GLY A 99 -9.16 18.55 -10.44
C GLY A 99 -8.02 17.53 -10.37
N SER A 100 -7.17 17.59 -9.34
CA SER A 100 -6.04 16.67 -9.19
C SER A 100 -6.52 15.31 -8.68
N ARG A 101 -6.04 14.23 -9.29
CA ARG A 101 -6.24 12.87 -8.78
C ARG A 101 -5.37 12.66 -7.54
N MET A 102 -5.96 12.15 -6.48
CA MET A 102 -5.29 11.93 -5.20
C MET A 102 -5.68 10.59 -4.61
N ILE A 103 -4.79 10.06 -3.78
CA ILE A 103 -5.03 8.88 -2.97
C ILE A 103 -4.99 9.30 -1.51
N LEU A 104 -6.14 9.16 -0.83
CA LEU A 104 -6.23 9.21 0.63
C LEU A 104 -6.13 7.78 1.15
N SER A 105 -5.20 7.53 2.07
CA SER A 105 -5.08 6.23 2.73
C SER A 105 -5.19 6.38 4.25
N GLU A 106 -5.77 5.38 4.89
CA GLU A 106 -6.05 5.34 6.32
C GLU A 106 -5.68 3.97 6.91
N TRP A 107 -4.95 3.95 8.03
CA TRP A 107 -4.64 2.74 8.80
C TRP A 107 -4.94 2.88 10.29
N PRO A 108 -5.24 1.79 11.01
CA PRO A 108 -5.16 1.78 12.47
C PRO A 108 -3.72 1.94 12.94
N LYS A 109 -3.49 2.84 13.91
CA LYS A 109 -2.21 2.97 14.58
C LYS A 109 -2.07 1.85 15.61
N GLN A 110 -1.36 0.78 15.26
CA GLN A 110 -1.15 -0.36 16.15
C GLN A 110 0.03 -0.14 17.10
N HIS A 111 -0.03 0.91 17.93
CA HIS A 111 1.02 1.29 18.89
C HIS A 111 2.40 1.64 18.29
N TYR A 112 2.53 1.67 16.97
CA TYR A 112 3.76 2.09 16.31
C TYR A 112 4.07 3.56 16.52
N ARG A 113 5.37 3.86 16.63
CA ARG A 113 5.89 5.22 16.42
C ARG A 113 6.03 5.46 14.92
N LEU A 114 5.60 6.62 14.47
CA LEU A 114 5.64 7.00 13.06
C LEU A 114 6.59 8.17 12.91
N ASN A 115 7.84 7.82 12.64
CA ASN A 115 8.90 8.80 12.43
C ASN A 115 8.92 9.16 10.96
N PHE A 116 8.55 10.41 10.67
CA PHE A 116 8.81 11.03 9.39
C PHE A 116 10.08 11.87 9.47
N ILE A 117 10.67 12.24 8.32
CA ILE A 117 12.02 12.80 8.14
C ILE A 117 12.48 13.74 9.27
N THR A 118 11.57 14.56 9.81
CA THR A 118 11.89 15.50 10.90
C THR A 118 10.93 15.47 12.09
N LYS A 119 9.94 14.56 12.15
CA LYS A 119 8.89 14.62 13.18
C LYS A 119 8.24 13.27 13.47
N ASP A 120 8.05 12.98 14.75
CA ASP A 120 7.09 11.97 15.21
C ASP A 120 5.68 12.57 15.14
N ILE A 121 4.88 12.11 14.19
CA ILE A 121 3.52 12.63 13.97
C ILE A 121 2.51 12.07 14.97
N THR A 122 2.93 11.13 15.80
CA THR A 122 2.07 10.51 16.79
C THR A 122 1.89 11.36 18.03
N ALA A 123 2.81 12.30 18.28
CA ALA A 123 2.79 13.20 19.42
C ALA A 123 1.84 14.40 19.24
N THR A 124 1.48 14.75 18.00
CA THR A 124 0.59 15.88 17.72
C THR A 124 -0.42 15.51 16.62
N PRO A 125 -1.60 14.99 16.99
CA PRO A 125 -2.64 14.66 16.02
C PRO A 125 -3.16 15.91 15.30
N CYS A 126 -3.81 15.70 14.15
CA CYS A 126 -4.38 16.75 13.30
C CYS A 126 -3.38 17.68 12.62
N VAL A 127 -2.07 17.39 12.69
CA VAL A 127 -1.06 18.24 12.07
C VAL A 127 -0.54 17.56 10.80
N PRO A 128 -0.82 18.11 9.61
CA PRO A 128 -0.19 17.67 8.38
C PRO A 128 1.32 17.82 8.46
N VAL A 129 2.05 16.80 8.06
CA VAL A 129 3.49 16.87 7.83
C VAL A 129 3.83 16.37 6.45
N VAL A 130 4.93 16.88 5.92
CA VAL A 130 5.47 16.39 4.66
C VAL A 130 6.24 15.10 4.89
N PHE A 131 6.02 14.12 4.02
CA PHE A 131 6.81 12.91 3.93
C PHE A 131 7.12 12.56 2.46
N MET A 132 8.18 11.78 2.24
CA MET A 132 8.60 11.32 0.90
C MET A 132 8.53 12.46 -0.15
N HIS A 133 9.31 13.52 0.11
CA HIS A 133 9.41 14.77 -0.67
C HIS A 133 8.20 15.70 -0.62
N LYS A 134 7.02 15.27 -1.08
CA LYS A 134 5.86 16.16 -1.27
C LYS A 134 4.53 15.62 -0.72
N ASN A 135 4.49 14.37 -0.29
CA ASN A 135 3.27 13.74 0.22
C ASN A 135 2.96 14.24 1.62
N ILE A 136 1.72 14.09 2.06
CA ILE A 136 1.26 14.62 3.34
C ILE A 136 0.76 13.50 4.24
N ALA A 137 1.24 13.42 5.47
CA ALA A 137 0.77 12.48 6.48
C ALA A 137 0.26 13.22 7.72
N TRP A 138 -0.69 12.62 8.44
CA TRP A 138 -1.12 13.08 9.76
C TRP A 138 -1.68 11.90 10.56
N THR A 139 -1.84 12.11 11.87
CA THR A 139 -2.61 11.19 12.71
C THR A 139 -3.94 11.82 13.11
N SER A 140 -4.96 10.99 13.28
CA SER A 140 -6.24 11.42 13.84
C SER A 140 -6.22 11.40 15.37
N LYS A 141 -7.21 12.05 16.00
CA LYS A 141 -7.39 12.03 17.47
C LYS A 141 -7.69 10.63 18.00
N ARG A 142 -8.24 9.74 17.17
CA ARG A 142 -8.54 8.34 17.53
C ARG A 142 -7.44 7.36 17.15
N GLY A 143 -6.28 7.86 16.71
CA GLY A 143 -5.15 7.01 16.36
C GLY A 143 -5.31 6.32 15.01
N ALA A 144 -5.95 6.98 14.04
CA ALA A 144 -5.76 6.60 12.64
C ALA A 144 -4.49 7.26 12.09
N VAL A 145 -3.84 6.59 11.14
CA VAL A 145 -2.71 7.11 10.37
C VAL A 145 -3.22 7.42 8.98
N MET A 146 -3.03 8.66 8.54
CA MET A 146 -3.54 9.13 7.27
C MET A 146 -2.37 9.51 6.37
N THR A 147 -2.45 9.16 5.09
CA THR A 147 -1.54 9.68 4.07
C THR A 147 -2.31 10.19 2.86
N LEU A 148 -1.88 11.32 2.32
CA LEU A 148 -2.39 11.93 1.11
C LEU A 148 -1.25 12.04 0.09
N ILE A 149 -1.48 11.48 -1.08
CA ILE A 149 -0.51 11.37 -2.16
C ILE A 149 -1.21 11.83 -3.44
N ALA A 150 -0.52 12.63 -4.26
CA ALA A 150 -1.03 12.99 -5.58
C ALA A 150 -0.65 11.91 -6.59
N ASP A 151 -1.55 11.59 -7.50
CA ASP A 151 -1.24 10.78 -8.66
C ASP A 151 -0.49 11.64 -9.70
N GLY A 152 0.84 11.49 -9.76
CA GLY A 152 1.71 12.25 -10.68
C GLY A 152 2.18 13.63 -10.18
N GLU A 153 1.87 14.68 -10.95
CA GLU A 153 2.48 16.03 -10.86
C GLU A 153 1.90 16.94 -9.76
N GLY A 154 1.01 16.45 -8.89
CA GLY A 154 0.44 17.30 -7.84
C GLY A 154 1.53 17.98 -7.01
N SER A 155 1.41 19.30 -6.86
CA SER A 155 2.36 20.13 -6.13
C SER A 155 2.18 19.94 -4.63
N ARG A 156 3.26 20.20 -3.88
CA ARG A 156 3.21 20.19 -2.41
C ARG A 156 2.13 21.13 -1.87
N GLN A 157 1.97 22.30 -2.47
CA GLN A 157 1.00 23.30 -2.01
C GLN A 157 -0.45 22.82 -2.20
N GLU A 158 -0.72 22.09 -3.27
CA GLU A 158 -2.03 21.46 -3.50
C GLU A 158 -2.32 20.37 -2.47
N LEU A 159 -1.35 19.50 -2.19
CA LEU A 159 -1.49 18.45 -1.18
C LEU A 159 -1.70 19.04 0.23
N GLU A 160 -0.96 20.08 0.61
CA GLU A 160 -1.15 20.75 1.90
C GLU A 160 -2.51 21.46 2.01
N ARG A 161 -3.00 22.05 0.92
CA ARG A 161 -4.34 22.66 0.86
C ARG A 161 -5.43 21.60 1.00
N GLU A 162 -5.30 20.50 0.28
CA GLU A 162 -6.27 19.41 0.34
C GLU A 162 -6.28 18.72 1.71
N ALA A 163 -5.11 18.48 2.31
CA ALA A 163 -5.03 17.93 3.67
C ALA A 163 -5.75 18.83 4.68
N ARG A 164 -5.58 20.16 4.60
CA ARG A 164 -6.32 21.11 5.45
C ARG A 164 -7.83 21.04 5.22
N ARG A 165 -8.28 20.92 3.96
CA ARG A 165 -9.70 20.75 3.63
C ARG A 165 -10.28 19.46 4.24
N LEU A 166 -9.57 18.34 4.11
CA LEU A 166 -9.97 17.06 4.68
C LEU A 166 -10.04 17.12 6.21
N LEU A 167 -9.03 17.73 6.85
CA LEU A 167 -9.04 17.95 8.31
C LEU A 167 -10.24 18.77 8.76
N ALA A 168 -10.57 19.86 8.05
CA ALA A 168 -11.75 20.68 8.32
C ALA A 168 -13.07 19.91 8.12
N ARG A 169 -13.07 18.84 7.33
CA ARG A 169 -14.22 17.95 7.10
C ARG A 169 -14.26 16.72 8.01
N GLY A 170 -13.43 16.67 9.04
CA GLY A 170 -13.47 15.61 10.05
C GLY A 170 -12.36 14.57 9.94
N ALA A 171 -11.40 14.70 9.00
CA ALA A 171 -10.28 13.76 8.87
C ALA A 171 -9.37 13.64 10.09
N CYS A 172 -9.55 14.49 11.10
CA CYS A 172 -8.89 14.30 12.39
C CYS A 172 -9.78 13.74 13.50
N THR A 173 -11.09 13.88 13.41
CA THR A 173 -12.00 13.48 14.50
C THR A 173 -12.35 11.99 14.48
N HIS A 174 -12.14 11.35 13.33
CA HIS A 174 -12.40 9.93 13.10
C HIS A 174 -11.30 9.02 13.63
#